data_AF-A0A810NU88-F1
#
_entry.id   AF-A0A810NU88-F1
#
_cell.length_a   1.000
_cell.length_b   1.000
_cell.length_c   1.000
_cell.angle_alpha   90.00
_cell.angle_beta   90.00
_cell.angle_gamma   90.00
#
_symmetry.space_group_name_H-M   'P 1'
#
loop_
_entity.id
_entity.type
_entity.pdbx_description
1 polymer ?
#
loop_
_entity_poly.entity_id
_entity_poly.type
_entity_poly.pdbx_seq_one_letter_code
_entity_poly.pdbx_strand_id
1 'polypeptide(L)'
;MRHREAEQDREVAALLSAMAFMEIRHLAAEAKRLPADQPPDKILERIRTLADLCHNLPHATRPRRWLPSRRGTTPSTREQALTRRPMSWTWNTAGPQARAWMLSHIEARHPHWTPPPPIPQRRSTPPTLNLRQEAAALLGRWPVRAPAGEQPLPPTAHVLKALDTGTVCALHEEAAQLRLGLGTGGPWLRRHLHPDGVHYLVPDPASYYWPGRADGSGDAIRWWQCTALLRMYDGEQVSSMVAVMPETFTALPRNLPRHRQARLVHLARATERDTYLWGRDHKAICGPATCGHTPEPAGT
;
A
#
# COMPACT_ATOMS: atom_id res chain seq x y z
N MET A 1 -15.18 24.27 -2.94
CA MET A 1 -13.95 24.30 -2.11
C MET A 1 -12.94 23.23 -2.51
N ARG A 2 -13.26 21.93 -2.39
CA ARG A 2 -12.32 20.82 -2.64
C ARG A 2 -11.64 20.75 -4.03
N HIS A 3 -12.32 21.18 -5.10
CA HIS A 3 -11.71 21.21 -6.44
C HIS A 3 -10.64 22.32 -6.56
N ARG A 4 -10.90 23.48 -5.96
CA ARG A 4 -10.02 24.66 -6.00
C ARG A 4 -8.68 24.38 -5.31
N GLU A 5 -8.71 23.69 -4.17
CA GLU A 5 -7.48 23.32 -3.44
C GLU A 5 -6.62 22.35 -4.25
N ALA A 6 -7.24 21.36 -4.92
CA ALA A 6 -6.52 20.42 -5.76
C ALA A 6 -5.91 21.08 -7.01
N GLU A 7 -6.56 22.11 -7.54
CA GLU A 7 -6.07 22.92 -8.66
C GLU A 7 -4.90 23.81 -8.22
N GLN A 8 -5.02 24.51 -7.09
CA GLN A 8 -3.92 25.27 -6.51
C GLN A 8 -2.70 24.40 -6.21
N ASP A 9 -2.91 23.18 -5.68
CA ASP A 9 -1.82 22.21 -5.48
C ASP A 9 -1.10 21.86 -6.79
N ARG A 10 -1.81 21.78 -7.92
CA ARG A 10 -1.20 21.52 -9.24
C ARG A 10 -0.39 22.70 -9.74
N GLU A 11 -0.92 23.92 -9.60
CA GLU A 11 -0.24 25.15 -9.99
C GLU A 11 1.04 25.34 -9.17
N VAL A 12 0.95 25.18 -7.85
CA VAL A 12 2.11 25.19 -6.95
C VAL A 12 3.12 24.12 -7.34
N ALA A 13 2.68 22.90 -7.64
CA ALA A 13 3.59 21.85 -8.06
C ALA A 13 4.34 22.19 -9.36
N ALA A 14 3.66 22.80 -10.33
CA ALA A 14 4.26 23.24 -11.59
C ALA A 14 5.27 24.38 -11.36
N LEU A 15 4.90 25.38 -10.55
CA LEU A 15 5.78 26.47 -10.14
C LEU A 15 7.05 25.93 -9.47
N LEU A 16 6.90 25.11 -8.44
CA LEU A 16 8.04 24.55 -7.69
C LEU A 16 8.94 23.72 -8.59
N SER A 17 8.38 22.95 -9.53
CA SER A 17 9.19 22.20 -10.50
C SER A 17 10.06 23.15 -11.34
N ALA A 18 9.47 24.22 -11.88
CA ALA A 18 10.20 25.21 -12.66
C ALA A 18 11.29 25.92 -11.83
N MET A 19 10.97 26.35 -10.61
CA MET A 19 11.94 26.99 -9.71
C MET A 19 13.11 26.08 -9.36
N ALA A 20 12.83 24.81 -9.04
CA ALA A 20 13.87 23.83 -8.71
C ALA A 20 14.79 23.56 -9.91
N PHE A 21 14.26 23.43 -11.13
CA PHE A 21 15.10 23.27 -12.32
C PHE A 21 16.01 24.48 -12.58
N MET A 22 15.50 25.70 -12.40
CA MET A 22 16.31 26.92 -12.53
C MET A 22 17.43 26.97 -11.49
N GLU A 23 17.12 26.65 -10.23
CA GLU A 23 18.11 26.64 -9.14
C GLU A 23 19.16 25.54 -9.31
N ILE A 24 18.75 24.31 -9.68
CA ILE A 24 19.68 23.22 -10.02
C ILE A 24 20.65 23.66 -11.12
N ARG A 25 20.15 24.31 -12.18
CA ARG A 25 21.00 24.80 -13.28
C ARG A 25 21.98 25.87 -12.81
N HIS A 26 21.55 26.78 -11.95
CA HIS A 26 22.41 27.81 -11.37
C HIS A 26 23.52 27.19 -10.50
N LEU A 27 23.15 26.32 -9.57
CA LEU A 27 24.06 25.59 -8.68
C LEU A 27 25.07 24.74 -9.46
N ALA A 28 24.64 24.07 -10.53
CA ALA A 28 25.54 23.29 -11.37
C ALA A 28 26.56 24.19 -12.12
N ALA A 29 26.18 25.41 -12.50
CA ALA A 29 27.10 26.37 -13.10
C ALA A 29 28.08 26.96 -12.06
N GLU A 30 27.61 27.19 -10.83
CA GLU A 30 28.44 27.64 -9.71
C GLU A 30 29.48 26.58 -9.32
N ALA A 31 29.08 25.31 -9.20
CA ALA A 31 30.00 24.20 -8.90
C ALA A 31 31.16 24.11 -9.90
N LYS A 32 30.93 24.44 -11.18
CA LYS A 32 31.98 24.47 -12.22
C LYS A 32 32.97 25.62 -12.07
N ARG A 33 32.59 26.68 -11.35
CA ARG A 33 33.42 27.88 -11.12
C ARG A 33 34.17 27.82 -9.79
N LEU A 34 33.92 26.80 -8.96
CA LEU A 34 34.63 26.64 -7.70
C LEU A 34 36.13 26.40 -7.96
N PRO A 35 37.01 27.00 -7.14
CA PRO A 35 38.42 26.66 -7.11
C PRO A 35 38.65 25.16 -6.89
N ALA A 36 39.73 24.61 -7.44
CA ALA A 36 40.01 23.17 -7.39
C ALA A 36 40.20 22.61 -5.96
N ASP A 37 40.49 23.48 -4.99
CA ASP A 37 40.68 23.19 -3.58
C ASP A 37 39.38 23.27 -2.75
N GLN A 38 38.26 23.71 -3.33
CA GLN A 38 36.99 23.83 -2.61
C GLN A 38 36.03 22.68 -2.97
N PRO A 39 35.65 21.80 -2.02
CA PRO A 39 34.76 20.69 -2.30
C PRO A 39 33.32 21.19 -2.58
N PRO A 40 32.65 20.70 -3.65
CA PRO A 40 31.31 21.13 -4.04
C PRO A 40 30.19 20.50 -3.19
N ASP A 41 30.50 19.85 -2.07
CA ASP A 41 29.60 18.96 -1.34
C ASP A 41 28.26 19.62 -0.98
N LYS A 42 28.29 20.86 -0.48
CA LYS A 42 27.08 21.62 -0.14
C LYS A 42 26.22 21.91 -1.38
N ILE A 43 26.85 22.21 -2.51
CA ILE A 43 26.15 22.47 -3.78
C ILE A 43 25.52 21.17 -4.29
N LEU A 44 26.25 20.06 -4.24
CA LEU A 44 25.75 18.75 -4.66
C LEU A 44 24.60 18.26 -3.77
N GLU A 45 24.71 18.43 -2.45
CA GLU A 45 23.64 18.10 -1.51
C GLU A 45 22.38 18.92 -1.79
N ARG A 46 22.55 20.21 -2.11
CA ARG A 46 21.43 21.08 -2.49
C ARG A 46 20.78 20.64 -3.80
N ILE A 47 21.58 20.35 -4.83
CA ILE A 47 21.08 19.83 -6.12
C ILE A 47 20.31 18.53 -5.89
N ARG A 48 20.85 17.60 -5.10
CA ARG A 48 20.20 16.33 -4.77
C ARG A 48 18.85 16.57 -4.09
N THR A 49 18.82 17.43 -3.08
CA THR A 49 17.58 17.77 -2.36
C THR A 49 16.50 18.31 -3.31
N LEU A 50 16.86 19.20 -4.24
CA LEU A 50 15.93 19.74 -5.23
C LEU A 50 15.51 18.70 -6.28
N ALA A 51 16.42 17.81 -6.69
CA ALA A 51 16.11 16.72 -7.61
C ALA A 51 15.12 15.71 -6.98
N ASP A 52 15.33 15.34 -5.71
CA ASP A 52 14.43 14.47 -4.96
C ASP A 52 13.04 15.12 -4.78
N LEU A 53 13.00 16.44 -4.56
CA LEU A 53 11.74 17.19 -4.55
C LEU A 53 11.05 17.15 -5.92
N CYS A 54 11.77 17.47 -6.99
CA CYS A 54 11.28 17.44 -8.37
C CYS A 54 10.76 16.06 -8.79
N HIS A 55 11.38 14.97 -8.34
CA HIS A 55 10.93 13.62 -8.65
C HIS A 55 9.47 13.39 -8.19
N ASN A 56 9.05 14.03 -7.10
CA ASN A 56 7.72 13.85 -6.52
C ASN A 56 6.65 14.81 -7.08
N LEU A 57 7.03 15.95 -7.67
CA LEU A 57 6.10 17.00 -8.11
C LEU A 57 5.24 16.65 -9.35
N PRO A 58 5.71 15.89 -10.37
CA PRO A 58 4.89 15.49 -11.51
C PRO A 58 3.62 14.73 -11.13
N HIS A 59 3.66 13.98 -10.03
CA HIS A 59 2.49 13.27 -9.52
C HIS A 59 1.42 14.21 -8.98
N ALA A 60 1.80 15.41 -8.53
CA ALA A 60 0.87 16.44 -8.09
C ALA A 60 0.26 17.20 -9.28
N THR A 61 1.03 17.48 -10.35
CA THR A 61 0.55 18.23 -11.53
C THR A 61 -0.38 17.43 -12.43
N ARG A 62 -0.15 16.12 -12.56
CA ARG A 62 -0.98 15.21 -13.35
C ARG A 62 -1.44 14.05 -12.47
N PRO A 63 -2.48 14.25 -11.63
CA PRO A 63 -2.98 13.17 -10.80
C PRO A 63 -3.41 12.03 -11.71
N ARG A 64 -2.75 10.88 -11.58
CA ARG A 64 -3.18 9.66 -12.25
C ARG A 64 -4.64 9.44 -11.87
N ARG A 65 -5.51 9.24 -12.86
CA ARG A 65 -6.87 8.78 -12.59
C ARG A 65 -6.74 7.55 -11.71
N TRP A 66 -7.30 7.61 -10.51
CA TRP A 66 -7.27 6.46 -9.62
C TRP A 66 -7.97 5.31 -10.32
N LEU A 67 -7.21 4.26 -10.59
CA LEU A 67 -7.68 3.02 -11.17
C LEU A 67 -7.48 1.96 -10.10
N PRO A 68 -8.56 1.44 -9.50
CA PRO A 68 -8.41 0.41 -8.50
C PRO A 68 -7.74 -0.80 -9.12
N SER A 69 -6.77 -1.38 -8.42
CA SER A 69 -6.20 -2.67 -8.80
C SER A 69 -7.29 -3.75 -8.86
N ARG A 70 -8.35 -3.62 -8.06
CA ARG A 70 -9.46 -4.57 -7.93
C ARG A 70 -10.82 -3.92 -8.16
N ARG A 71 -11.62 -4.49 -9.05
CA ARG A 71 -12.97 -3.99 -9.35
C ARG A 71 -13.85 -3.99 -8.11
N GLY A 72 -14.54 -2.86 -7.88
CA GLY A 72 -15.46 -2.68 -6.75
C GLY A 72 -14.81 -2.30 -5.42
N THR A 73 -13.48 -2.08 -5.41
CA THR A 73 -12.79 -1.53 -4.24
C THR A 73 -13.05 -0.04 -4.13
N THR A 74 -13.08 0.47 -2.90
CA THR A 74 -13.14 1.91 -2.62
C THR A 74 -11.73 2.43 -2.34
N PRO A 75 -11.38 3.67 -2.74
CA PRO A 75 -10.08 4.22 -2.40
C PRO A 75 -9.92 4.29 -0.88
N SER A 76 -8.74 3.92 -0.39
CA SER A 76 -8.35 4.09 1.01
C SER A 76 -8.40 5.56 1.44
N THR A 77 -8.48 5.80 2.75
CA THR A 77 -8.46 7.14 3.36
C THR A 77 -7.25 7.94 2.88
N ARG A 78 -6.09 7.28 2.79
CA ARG A 78 -4.86 7.85 2.24
C ARG A 78 -5.01 8.24 0.77
N GLU A 79 -5.49 7.34 -0.09
CA GLU A 79 -5.71 7.65 -1.51
C GLU A 79 -6.72 8.79 -1.70
N GLN A 80 -7.78 8.84 -0.89
CA GLN A 80 -8.74 9.94 -0.90
C GLN A 80 -8.08 11.26 -0.51
N ALA A 81 -7.21 11.26 0.50
CA ALA A 81 -6.46 12.45 0.92
C ALA A 81 -5.52 12.93 -0.19
N LEU A 82 -4.74 12.02 -0.79
CA LEU A 82 -3.85 12.34 -1.92
C LEU A 82 -4.62 12.84 -3.15
N THR A 83 -5.83 12.31 -3.40
CA THR A 83 -6.69 12.79 -4.50
C THR A 83 -7.24 14.20 -4.23
N ARG A 84 -7.59 14.49 -2.97
CA ARG A 84 -8.12 15.81 -2.58
C ARG A 84 -7.05 16.89 -2.55
N ARG A 85 -5.84 16.53 -2.14
CA ARG A 85 -4.70 17.43 -1.97
C ARG A 85 -3.46 16.80 -2.63
N PRO A 86 -3.29 16.93 -3.96
CA PRO A 86 -2.19 16.31 -4.70
C PRO A 86 -0.79 16.60 -4.15
N MET A 87 -0.59 17.75 -3.51
CA MET A 87 0.69 18.09 -2.88
C MET A 87 0.95 17.38 -1.55
N SER A 88 -0.03 16.63 -1.01
CA SER A 88 0.07 16.00 0.30
C SER A 88 1.27 15.08 0.43
N TRP A 89 1.55 14.26 -0.59
CA TRP A 89 2.71 13.36 -0.58
C TRP A 89 4.01 14.16 -0.48
N THR A 90 4.28 15.00 -1.47
CA THR A 90 5.50 15.80 -1.55
C THR A 90 5.73 16.65 -0.30
N TRP A 91 4.68 17.31 0.19
CA TRP A 91 4.79 18.12 1.40
C TRP A 91 5.14 17.28 2.64
N ASN A 92 4.45 16.16 2.85
CA ASN A 92 4.63 15.36 4.06
C ASN A 92 5.92 14.54 4.06
N THR A 93 6.48 14.23 2.89
CA THR A 93 7.77 13.53 2.77
C THR A 93 8.97 14.47 2.65
N ALA A 94 8.76 15.74 2.28
CA ALA A 94 9.82 16.75 2.27
C ALA A 94 10.38 17.00 3.68
N GLY A 95 11.72 17.05 3.78
CA GLY A 95 12.41 17.46 4.99
C GLY A 95 12.25 18.97 5.28
N PRO A 96 12.66 19.45 6.48
CA PRO A 96 12.47 20.84 6.89
C PRO A 96 13.02 21.87 5.89
N GLN A 97 14.23 21.64 5.37
CA GLN A 97 14.87 22.54 4.40
C GLN A 97 14.10 22.62 3.08
N ALA A 98 13.60 21.49 2.57
CA ALA A 98 12.80 21.46 1.35
C ALA A 98 11.45 22.17 1.55
N ARG A 99 10.80 21.99 2.70
CA ARG A 99 9.56 22.71 3.04
C ARG A 99 9.76 24.22 3.14
N ALA A 100 10.82 24.66 3.81
CA ALA A 100 11.17 26.08 3.89
C ALA A 100 11.40 26.69 2.50
N TRP A 101 12.13 25.97 1.63
CA TRP A 101 12.32 26.38 0.25
C TRP A 101 11.02 26.44 -0.55
N MET A 102 10.13 25.46 -0.38
CA MET A 102 8.82 25.49 -1.04
C MET A 102 8.04 26.74 -0.63
N LEU A 103 7.96 27.02 0.67
CA LEU A 103 7.24 28.19 1.19
C LEU A 103 7.80 29.50 0.64
N SER A 104 9.13 29.67 0.61
CA SER A 104 9.75 30.90 0.09
C SER A 104 9.38 31.20 -1.38
N HIS A 105 9.12 30.18 -2.19
CA HIS A 105 8.71 30.35 -3.58
C HIS A 105 7.19 30.49 -3.76
N ILE A 106 6.41 29.87 -2.87
CA ILE A 106 4.94 29.90 -2.89
C ILE A 106 4.43 31.27 -2.44
N GLU A 107 4.97 31.84 -1.36
CA GLU A 107 4.48 33.09 -0.76
C GLU A 107 4.42 34.25 -1.77
N ALA A 108 5.37 34.30 -2.70
CA ALA A 108 5.43 35.35 -3.72
C ALA A 108 4.36 35.22 -4.82
N ARG A 109 3.81 34.02 -5.07
CA ARG A 109 2.99 33.73 -6.26
C ARG A 109 1.63 33.11 -5.96
N HIS A 110 1.46 32.49 -4.80
CA HIS A 110 0.23 31.83 -4.35
C HIS A 110 -0.02 32.11 -2.86
N PRO A 111 -0.29 33.36 -2.46
CA PRO A 111 -0.42 33.76 -1.05
C PRO A 111 -1.61 33.11 -0.31
N HIS A 112 -2.54 32.49 -1.04
CA HIS A 112 -3.68 31.77 -0.48
C HIS A 112 -3.49 30.26 -0.43
N TRP A 113 -2.37 29.74 -0.93
CA TRP A 113 -2.07 28.32 -0.81
C TRP A 113 -1.75 27.99 0.65
N THR A 114 -2.35 26.92 1.16
CA THR A 114 -2.07 26.43 2.51
C THR A 114 -1.43 25.06 2.42
N PRO A 115 -0.44 24.76 3.27
CA PRO A 115 0.12 23.41 3.37
C PRO A 115 -0.97 22.34 3.51
N PRO A 116 -0.87 21.22 2.77
CA PRO A 116 -1.79 20.13 2.94
C PRO A 116 -1.66 19.54 4.36
N PRO A 117 -2.76 19.05 4.94
CA PRO A 117 -2.72 18.43 6.26
C PRO A 117 -1.84 17.17 6.25
N PRO A 118 -1.47 16.64 7.43
CA PRO A 118 -0.82 15.35 7.55
C PRO A 118 -1.58 14.27 6.80
N ILE A 119 -0.85 13.42 6.05
CA ILE A 119 -1.46 12.27 5.40
C ILE A 119 -2.05 11.38 6.50
N PRO A 120 -3.35 11.01 6.40
CA PRO A 120 -3.96 10.12 7.37
C PRO A 120 -3.11 8.86 7.57
N GLN A 121 -2.74 8.61 8.81
CA GLN A 121 -2.09 7.35 9.16
C GLN A 121 -3.08 6.21 8.90
N ARG A 122 -2.56 5.08 8.42
CA ARG A 122 -3.40 3.90 8.21
C ARG A 122 -3.88 3.43 9.57
N ARG A 123 -5.21 3.37 9.73
CA ARG A 123 -5.85 3.06 11.01
C ARG A 123 -5.51 1.63 11.44
N SER A 124 -5.23 1.45 12.73
CA SER A 124 -5.16 0.14 13.39
C SER A 124 -6.54 -0.42 13.74
N THR A 125 -7.53 0.46 13.84
CA THR A 125 -8.91 0.07 14.14
C THR A 125 -9.55 -0.62 12.93
N PRO A 126 -10.34 -1.69 13.15
CA PRO A 126 -11.09 -2.34 12.08
C PRO A 126 -11.94 -1.33 11.28
N PRO A 127 -11.99 -1.45 9.94
CA PRO A 127 -12.77 -0.55 9.12
C PRO A 127 -14.27 -0.74 9.40
N THR A 128 -15.00 0.37 9.46
CA THR A 128 -16.47 0.36 9.44
C THR A 128 -16.95 0.18 8.00
N LEU A 129 -17.84 -0.78 7.76
CA LEU A 129 -18.47 -0.93 6.46
C LEU A 129 -19.46 0.21 6.21
N ASN A 130 -19.56 0.66 4.97
CA ASN A 130 -20.62 1.61 4.61
C ASN A 130 -21.96 0.88 4.42
N LEU A 131 -23.07 1.61 4.51
CA LEU A 131 -24.43 1.05 4.39
C LEU A 131 -24.63 0.19 3.14
N ARG A 132 -24.00 0.52 2.01
CA ARG A 132 -24.10 -0.26 0.77
C ARG A 132 -23.36 -1.60 0.90
N GLN A 133 -22.19 -1.61 1.54
CA GLN A 133 -21.43 -2.84 1.81
C GLN A 133 -22.14 -3.71 2.84
N GLU A 134 -22.75 -3.11 3.86
CA GLU A 134 -23.54 -3.83 4.86
C GLU A 134 -24.76 -4.49 4.22
N ALA A 135 -25.55 -3.74 3.44
CA ALA A 135 -26.69 -4.30 2.73
C ALA A 135 -26.28 -5.39 1.72
N ALA A 136 -25.18 -5.20 0.98
CA ALA A 136 -24.66 -6.21 0.07
C ALA A 136 -24.24 -7.50 0.81
N ALA A 137 -23.59 -7.36 1.97
CA ALA A 137 -23.19 -8.48 2.81
C ALA A 137 -24.39 -9.25 3.36
N LEU A 138 -25.43 -8.55 3.83
CA LEU A 138 -26.68 -9.15 4.29
C LEU A 138 -27.37 -9.96 3.19
N LEU A 139 -27.36 -9.44 1.95
CA LEU A 139 -27.88 -10.13 0.77
C LEU A 139 -26.93 -11.23 0.22
N GLY A 140 -25.79 -11.49 0.87
CA GLY A 140 -24.83 -12.50 0.44
C GLY A 140 -24.17 -12.22 -0.91
N ARG A 141 -24.21 -10.96 -1.38
CA ARG A 141 -23.65 -10.56 -2.68
C ARG A 141 -22.12 -10.60 -2.61
N TRP A 142 -21.52 -11.39 -3.50
CA TRP A 142 -20.07 -11.53 -3.54
C TRP A 142 -19.39 -10.27 -4.12
N PRO A 143 -18.40 -9.68 -3.42
CA PRO A 143 -17.82 -8.40 -3.86
C PRO A 143 -16.71 -8.55 -4.90
N VAL A 144 -16.14 -9.76 -5.08
CA VAL A 144 -15.08 -10.03 -6.06
C VAL A 144 -15.69 -10.16 -7.45
N ARG A 145 -15.17 -9.40 -8.42
CA ARG A 145 -15.67 -9.36 -9.80
C ARG A 145 -14.50 -9.36 -10.77
N ALA A 146 -14.68 -10.04 -11.89
CA ALA A 146 -13.74 -9.99 -13.00
C ALA A 146 -13.54 -8.56 -13.53
N PRO A 147 -12.29 -8.19 -13.86
CA PRO A 147 -12.00 -7.06 -14.72
C PRO A 147 -12.74 -7.18 -16.07
N ALA A 148 -12.85 -6.07 -16.79
CA ALA A 148 -13.46 -6.10 -18.13
C ALA A 148 -12.59 -6.94 -19.08
N GLY A 149 -13.23 -7.84 -19.83
CA GLY A 149 -12.55 -8.74 -20.77
C GLY A 149 -12.01 -10.03 -20.14
N GLU A 150 -12.11 -10.19 -18.81
CA GLU A 150 -11.60 -11.37 -18.11
C GLU A 150 -12.71 -12.36 -17.78
N GLN A 151 -12.37 -13.66 -17.76
CA GLN A 151 -13.28 -14.70 -17.28
C GLN A 151 -13.48 -14.58 -15.76
N PRO A 152 -14.71 -14.73 -15.25
CA PRO A 152 -14.97 -14.85 -13.82
C PRO A 152 -14.19 -16.00 -13.18
N LEU A 153 -13.83 -15.86 -11.91
CA LEU A 153 -13.31 -16.97 -11.13
C LEU A 153 -14.37 -18.07 -11.01
N PRO A 154 -13.97 -19.34 -10.91
CA PRO A 154 -14.92 -20.45 -10.76
C PRO A 154 -15.71 -20.33 -9.45
N PRO A 155 -16.90 -20.96 -9.34
CA PRO A 155 -17.71 -20.91 -8.13
C PRO A 155 -16.98 -21.38 -6.85
N THR A 156 -16.00 -22.28 -6.98
CA THR A 156 -15.14 -22.75 -5.89
C THR A 156 -14.28 -21.65 -5.28
N ALA A 157 -13.98 -20.58 -6.03
CA ALA A 157 -13.27 -19.39 -5.55
C ALA A 157 -14.21 -18.38 -4.86
N HIS A 158 -15.53 -18.52 -5.03
CA HIS A 158 -16.52 -17.65 -4.38
C HIS A 158 -16.81 -18.13 -2.96
N VAL A 159 -15.80 -18.24 -2.11
CA VAL A 159 -15.92 -18.61 -0.71
C VAL A 159 -14.82 -17.96 0.10
N LEU A 160 -15.12 -17.59 1.34
CA LEU A 160 -14.12 -17.16 2.29
C LEU A 160 -13.88 -18.30 3.30
N LYS A 161 -12.61 -18.61 3.53
CA LYS A 161 -12.15 -19.68 4.42
C LYS A 161 -11.74 -19.09 5.77
N ALA A 162 -12.10 -19.75 6.87
CA ALA A 162 -11.56 -19.43 8.19
C ALA A 162 -10.48 -20.46 8.53
N LEU A 163 -9.29 -19.97 8.88
CA LEU A 163 -8.07 -20.76 9.03
C LEU A 163 -7.44 -20.47 10.39
N ASP A 164 -6.82 -21.49 10.99
CA ASP A 164 -5.89 -21.29 12.09
C ASP A 164 -4.53 -20.73 11.59
N THR A 165 -3.69 -20.31 12.53
CA THR A 165 -2.37 -19.74 12.26
C THR A 165 -1.45 -20.70 11.53
N GLY A 166 -1.46 -21.99 11.91
CA GLY A 166 -0.61 -23.00 11.29
C GLY A 166 -0.91 -23.15 9.80
N THR A 167 -2.19 -23.18 9.45
CA THR A 167 -2.67 -23.28 8.07
C THR A 167 -2.30 -22.04 7.26
N VAL A 168 -2.43 -20.83 7.81
CA VAL A 168 -1.99 -19.61 7.12
C VAL A 168 -0.49 -19.62 6.84
N CYS A 169 0.32 -20.01 7.83
CA CYS A 169 1.77 -20.10 7.67
C CYS A 169 2.15 -21.12 6.59
N ALA A 170 1.51 -22.29 6.58
CA ALA A 170 1.73 -23.32 5.56
C ALA A 170 1.45 -22.80 4.13
N LEU A 171 0.39 -22.03 3.93
CA LEU A 171 0.07 -21.43 2.62
C LEU A 171 1.15 -20.45 2.15
N HIS A 172 1.70 -19.65 3.06
CA HIS A 172 2.80 -18.74 2.74
C HIS A 172 4.11 -19.49 2.42
N GLU A 173 4.39 -20.56 3.15
CA GLU A 173 5.54 -21.43 2.92
C GLU A 173 5.43 -22.15 1.57
N GLU A 174 4.27 -22.72 1.24
CA GLU A 174 3.99 -23.35 -0.06
C GLU A 174 4.16 -22.36 -1.21
N ALA A 175 3.60 -21.15 -1.09
CA ALA A 175 3.73 -20.12 -2.12
C ALA A 175 5.19 -19.70 -2.36
N ALA A 176 6.01 -19.67 -1.30
CA ALA A 176 7.44 -19.41 -1.40
C ALA A 176 8.20 -20.58 -2.04
N GLN A 177 7.89 -21.83 -1.64
CA GLN A 177 8.49 -23.04 -2.21
C GLN A 177 8.21 -23.16 -3.71
N LEU A 178 6.97 -22.89 -4.13
CA LEU A 178 6.53 -22.89 -5.53
C LEU A 178 6.91 -21.60 -6.28
N ARG A 179 7.56 -20.63 -5.61
CA ARG A 179 8.02 -19.36 -6.18
C ARG A 179 6.92 -18.56 -6.90
N LEU A 180 5.71 -18.56 -6.35
CA LEU A 180 4.53 -17.94 -6.96
C LEU A 180 4.53 -16.39 -6.89
N GLY A 181 5.59 -15.78 -6.38
CA GLY A 181 5.75 -14.31 -6.31
C GLY A 181 5.02 -13.61 -5.16
N LEU A 182 4.07 -14.26 -4.48
CA LEU A 182 3.35 -13.73 -3.31
C LEU A 182 3.34 -14.77 -2.18
N GLY A 183 4.11 -14.53 -1.11
CA GLY A 183 4.21 -15.51 -0.02
C GLY A 183 5.43 -15.38 0.90
N THR A 184 6.35 -14.46 0.60
CA THR A 184 7.55 -14.24 1.43
C THR A 184 7.14 -13.76 2.83
N GLY A 185 7.31 -14.62 3.84
CA GLY A 185 7.00 -14.24 5.22
C GLY A 185 6.47 -15.34 6.14
N GLY A 186 6.31 -16.60 5.69
CA GLY A 186 5.81 -17.69 6.54
C GLY A 186 6.48 -17.78 7.94
N PRO A 187 7.82 -17.87 8.02
CA PRO A 187 8.52 -17.91 9.31
C PRO A 187 8.38 -16.64 10.16
N TRP A 188 8.23 -15.47 9.53
CA TRP A 188 7.98 -14.22 10.25
C TRP A 188 6.54 -14.19 10.78
N LEU A 189 5.56 -14.53 9.94
CA LEU A 189 4.15 -14.60 10.31
C LEU A 189 3.92 -15.57 11.47
N ARG A 190 4.56 -16.74 11.45
CA ARG A 190 4.42 -17.74 12.52
C ARG A 190 4.71 -17.19 13.92
N ARG A 191 5.61 -16.21 14.01
CA ARG A 191 6.00 -15.58 15.29
C ARG A 191 5.15 -14.37 15.65
N HIS A 192 4.43 -13.78 14.70
CA HIS A 192 3.72 -12.51 14.91
C HIS A 192 2.20 -12.62 14.76
N LEU A 193 1.67 -13.75 14.29
CA LEU A 193 0.25 -14.04 14.29
C LEU A 193 -0.22 -14.48 15.68
N HIS A 194 -1.47 -14.16 15.99
CA HIS A 194 -2.11 -14.63 17.21
C HIS A 194 -2.18 -16.17 17.20
N PRO A 195 -1.59 -16.90 18.17
CA PRO A 195 -1.43 -18.36 18.08
C PRO A 195 -2.76 -19.12 17.96
N ASP A 196 -3.79 -18.67 18.70
CA ASP A 196 -5.16 -19.20 18.62
C ASP A 196 -6.08 -18.33 17.73
N GLY A 197 -5.47 -17.60 16.80
CA GLY A 197 -6.15 -16.65 15.94
C GLY A 197 -6.97 -17.35 14.86
N VAL A 198 -8.17 -16.82 14.60
CA VAL A 198 -8.91 -17.15 13.37
C VAL A 198 -8.56 -16.11 12.32
N HIS A 199 -8.01 -16.59 11.22
CA HIS A 199 -7.64 -15.81 10.05
C HIS A 199 -8.62 -16.08 8.92
N TYR A 200 -8.74 -15.16 7.98
CA TYR A 200 -9.68 -15.30 6.87
C TYR A 200 -8.97 -15.19 5.54
N LEU A 201 -9.29 -16.08 4.60
CA LEU A 201 -8.68 -16.11 3.28
C LEU A 201 -9.75 -16.09 2.19
N VAL A 202 -9.54 -15.27 1.17
CA VAL A 202 -10.44 -15.18 0.01
C VAL A 202 -9.66 -14.96 -1.28
N PRO A 203 -9.96 -15.68 -2.39
CA PRO A 203 -9.48 -15.36 -3.71
C PRO A 203 -10.00 -13.98 -4.11
N ASP A 204 -9.08 -13.01 -4.19
CA ASP A 204 -9.39 -11.63 -4.51
C ASP A 204 -8.27 -11.02 -5.34
N PRO A 205 -8.11 -11.44 -6.61
CA PRO A 205 -6.98 -11.01 -7.41
C PRO A 205 -7.09 -9.56 -7.88
N ALA A 206 -5.96 -8.87 -7.84
CA ALA A 206 -5.77 -7.66 -8.61
C ALA A 206 -5.87 -7.96 -10.12
N SER A 207 -6.26 -6.95 -10.90
CA SER A 207 -6.45 -7.06 -12.35
C SER A 207 -5.20 -7.53 -13.07
N TYR A 208 -4.00 -7.20 -12.56
CA TYR A 208 -2.72 -7.64 -13.13
C TYR A 208 -2.25 -9.01 -12.64
N TYR A 209 -2.92 -9.59 -11.64
CA TYR A 209 -2.72 -10.97 -11.18
C TYR A 209 -3.95 -11.84 -11.46
N TRP A 210 -4.77 -11.45 -12.45
CA TRP A 210 -5.95 -12.22 -12.80
C TRP A 210 -5.52 -13.56 -13.43
N PRO A 211 -6.05 -14.71 -12.99
CA PRO A 211 -5.67 -16.01 -13.52
C PRO A 211 -5.85 -16.08 -15.04
N GLY A 212 -4.89 -16.73 -15.73
CA GLY A 212 -4.85 -16.81 -17.19
C GLY A 212 -4.09 -15.66 -17.87
N ARG A 213 -3.80 -14.54 -17.19
CA ARG A 213 -2.88 -13.52 -17.71
C ARG A 213 -1.45 -14.01 -17.69
N ALA A 214 -0.62 -13.47 -18.59
CA ALA A 214 0.82 -13.67 -18.55
C ALA A 214 1.43 -13.05 -17.28
N ASP A 215 2.34 -13.78 -16.65
CA ASP A 215 3.19 -13.31 -15.56
C ASP A 215 4.44 -12.58 -16.11
N GLY A 216 5.36 -12.21 -15.21
CA GLY A 216 6.60 -11.53 -15.59
C GLY A 216 7.55 -12.35 -16.46
N SER A 217 7.37 -13.67 -16.52
CA SER A 217 8.10 -14.60 -17.40
C SER A 217 7.38 -14.89 -18.72
N GLY A 218 6.13 -14.43 -18.87
CA GLY A 218 5.30 -14.71 -20.04
C GLY A 218 4.41 -15.95 -19.91
N ASP A 219 4.48 -16.68 -18.79
CA ASP A 219 3.66 -17.85 -18.51
C ASP A 219 2.28 -17.46 -17.97
N ALA A 220 1.25 -18.26 -18.23
CA ALA A 220 -0.07 -18.01 -17.67
C ALA A 220 -0.10 -18.18 -16.14
N ILE A 221 -0.66 -17.19 -15.43
CA ILE A 221 -0.89 -17.24 -13.99
C ILE A 221 -1.89 -18.37 -13.68
N ARG A 222 -1.39 -19.42 -13.02
CA ARG A 222 -2.14 -20.65 -12.65
C ARG A 222 -2.62 -20.68 -11.20
N TRP A 223 -2.25 -19.68 -10.41
CA TRP A 223 -2.59 -19.56 -8.99
C TRP A 223 -3.57 -18.40 -8.76
N TRP A 224 -4.21 -18.36 -7.60
CA TRP A 224 -5.08 -17.27 -7.19
C TRP A 224 -4.36 -16.34 -6.21
N GLN A 225 -4.34 -15.04 -6.51
CA GLN A 225 -4.02 -14.08 -5.46
C GLN A 225 -5.15 -14.09 -4.44
N CYS A 226 -4.85 -14.55 -3.23
CA CYS A 226 -5.74 -14.48 -2.10
C CYS A 226 -5.41 -13.28 -1.21
N THR A 227 -6.45 -12.61 -0.74
CA THR A 227 -6.34 -11.64 0.36
C THR A 227 -6.59 -12.36 1.67
N ALA A 228 -5.67 -12.20 2.61
CA ALA A 228 -5.81 -12.71 3.96
C ALA A 228 -6.10 -11.56 4.92
N LEU A 229 -7.15 -11.69 5.75
CA LEU A 229 -7.38 -10.86 6.92
C LEU A 229 -6.82 -11.61 8.13
N LEU A 230 -5.72 -11.10 8.66
CA LEU A 230 -4.91 -11.76 9.69
C LEU A 230 -5.10 -11.07 11.03
N ARG A 231 -5.11 -11.86 12.11
CA ARG A 231 -5.02 -11.36 13.47
C ARG A 231 -3.58 -11.47 13.98
N MET A 232 -2.97 -10.35 14.32
CA MET A 232 -1.61 -10.28 14.87
C MET A 232 -1.61 -10.62 16.37
N TYR A 233 -0.44 -10.88 16.95
CA TYR A 233 -0.29 -11.32 18.34
C TYR A 233 -0.89 -10.32 19.36
N ASP A 234 -0.85 -9.03 19.04
CA ASP A 234 -1.44 -7.93 19.82
C ASP A 234 -2.97 -7.80 19.62
N GLY A 235 -3.57 -8.70 18.82
CA GLY A 235 -4.98 -8.71 18.48
C GLY A 235 -5.36 -7.82 17.30
N GLU A 236 -4.43 -7.06 16.73
CA GLU A 236 -4.68 -6.16 15.60
C GLU A 236 -5.05 -6.94 14.33
N GLN A 237 -5.95 -6.38 13.52
CA GLN A 237 -6.34 -6.97 12.24
C GLN A 237 -5.61 -6.28 11.08
N VAL A 238 -4.90 -7.07 10.27
CA VAL A 238 -4.14 -6.58 9.12
C VAL A 238 -4.44 -7.39 7.87
N SER A 239 -4.25 -6.78 6.70
CA SER A 239 -4.35 -7.48 5.43
C SER A 239 -2.99 -8.05 5.00
N SER A 240 -2.99 -9.21 4.35
CA SER A 240 -1.85 -9.77 3.63
C SER A 240 -2.30 -10.29 2.26
N MET A 241 -1.34 -10.55 1.39
CA MET A 241 -1.56 -11.22 0.10
C MET A 241 -0.70 -12.48 0.02
N VAL A 242 -1.30 -13.55 -0.49
CA VAL A 242 -0.62 -14.85 -0.70
C VAL A 242 -1.14 -15.46 -1.99
N ALA A 243 -0.23 -16.04 -2.78
CA ALA A 243 -0.60 -16.85 -3.94
C ALA A 243 -0.97 -18.26 -3.48
N VAL A 244 -2.12 -18.77 -3.91
CA VAL A 244 -2.58 -20.10 -3.52
C VAL A 244 -3.01 -20.87 -4.76
N MET A 245 -2.60 -22.13 -4.87
CA MET A 245 -3.05 -23.02 -5.93
C MET A 245 -4.56 -23.31 -5.79
N PRO A 246 -5.33 -23.38 -6.90
CA PRO A 246 -6.76 -23.68 -6.84
C PRO A 246 -7.09 -24.96 -6.08
N GLU A 247 -6.26 -25.99 -6.21
CA GLU A 247 -6.40 -27.30 -5.57
C GLU A 247 -6.22 -27.17 -4.05
N THR A 248 -5.13 -26.52 -3.63
CA THR A 248 -4.83 -26.21 -2.22
C THR A 248 -5.98 -25.42 -1.60
N PHE A 249 -6.46 -24.35 -2.26
CA PHE A 249 -7.56 -23.54 -1.75
C PHE A 249 -8.86 -24.34 -1.63
N THR A 250 -9.15 -25.22 -2.61
CA THR A 250 -10.36 -26.03 -2.62
C THR A 250 -10.39 -27.01 -1.44
N ALA A 251 -9.23 -27.58 -1.07
CA ALA A 251 -9.08 -28.50 0.05
C ALA A 251 -9.31 -27.86 1.44
N LEU A 252 -9.21 -26.52 1.55
CA LEU A 252 -9.41 -25.82 2.83
C LEU A 252 -10.85 -25.94 3.36
N PRO A 253 -11.06 -25.92 4.69
CA PRO A 253 -12.38 -26.07 5.29
C PRO A 253 -13.35 -24.95 4.92
N ARG A 254 -14.63 -25.27 4.75
CA ARG A 254 -15.72 -24.31 4.55
C ARG A 254 -16.69 -24.36 5.73
N ASN A 255 -16.54 -23.43 6.67
CA ASN A 255 -17.25 -23.45 7.95
C ASN A 255 -18.00 -22.14 8.29
N LEU A 256 -18.20 -21.24 7.31
CA LEU A 256 -18.87 -19.96 7.55
C LEU A 256 -20.16 -19.80 6.73
N PRO A 257 -21.22 -19.18 7.30
CA PRO A 257 -22.44 -18.86 6.56
C PRO A 257 -22.19 -17.74 5.54
N ARG A 258 -23.00 -17.72 4.46
CA ARG A 258 -22.74 -16.88 3.28
C ARG A 258 -22.69 -15.37 3.57
N HIS A 259 -23.62 -14.87 4.38
CA HIS A 259 -23.66 -13.44 4.75
C HIS A 259 -22.40 -13.02 5.52
N ARG A 260 -21.90 -13.89 6.43
CA ARG A 260 -20.70 -13.64 7.22
C ARG A 260 -19.46 -13.65 6.34
N GLN A 261 -19.39 -14.56 5.35
CA GLN A 261 -18.33 -14.54 4.35
C GLN A 261 -18.33 -13.20 3.58
N ALA A 262 -19.46 -12.79 3.01
CA ALA A 262 -19.55 -11.55 2.24
C ALA A 262 -19.14 -10.31 3.07
N ARG A 263 -19.56 -10.25 4.34
CA ARG A 263 -19.14 -9.20 5.27
C ARG A 263 -17.63 -9.20 5.51
N LEU A 264 -17.03 -10.36 5.75
CA LEU A 264 -15.60 -10.49 5.99
C LEU A 264 -14.76 -10.15 4.74
N VAL A 265 -15.24 -10.44 3.53
CA VAL A 265 -14.54 -10.02 2.30
C VAL A 265 -14.56 -8.49 2.17
N HIS A 266 -15.67 -7.83 2.50
CA HIS A 266 -15.72 -6.38 2.55
C HIS A 266 -14.75 -5.80 3.58
N LEU A 267 -14.66 -6.40 4.77
CA LEU A 267 -13.70 -5.99 5.80
C LEU A 267 -12.25 -6.19 5.34
N ALA A 268 -11.93 -7.34 4.75
CA ALA A 268 -10.60 -7.62 4.23
C ALA A 268 -10.17 -6.58 3.17
N ARG A 269 -11.07 -6.20 2.26
CA ARG A 269 -10.81 -5.16 1.24
C ARG A 269 -10.76 -3.73 1.79
N ALA A 270 -11.46 -3.47 2.89
CA ALA A 270 -11.45 -2.16 3.54
C ALA A 270 -10.30 -2.01 4.54
N THR A 271 -9.62 -3.10 4.90
CA THR A 271 -8.50 -3.09 5.83
C THR A 271 -7.32 -2.42 5.16
N GLU A 272 -6.97 -1.21 5.62
CA GLU A 272 -5.90 -0.42 5.02
C GLU A 272 -4.53 -0.83 5.53
N ARG A 273 -4.43 -1.37 6.75
CA ARG A 273 -3.15 -1.73 7.35
C ARG A 273 -2.74 -3.14 6.91
N ASP A 274 -1.55 -3.26 6.36
CA ASP A 274 -1.00 -4.53 5.91
C ASP A 274 0.09 -5.05 6.86
N THR A 275 0.50 -6.30 6.66
CA THR A 275 1.57 -6.95 7.45
C THR A 275 2.90 -6.20 7.40
N TYR A 276 3.21 -5.52 6.29
CA TYR A 276 4.42 -4.72 6.16
C TYR A 276 4.38 -3.49 7.07
N LEU A 277 3.28 -2.72 7.05
CA LEU A 277 3.11 -1.55 7.88
C LEU A 277 3.08 -1.91 9.36
N TRP A 278 2.36 -2.97 9.70
CA TRP A 278 2.37 -3.49 11.06
C TRP A 278 3.77 -3.90 11.50
N GLY A 279 4.49 -4.67 10.67
CA GLY A 279 5.84 -5.14 10.99
C GLY A 279 6.85 -4.02 11.15
N ARG A 280 6.75 -2.97 10.31
CA ARG A 280 7.59 -1.77 10.42
C ARG A 280 7.37 -1.04 11.75
N ASP A 281 6.12 -0.86 12.16
CA ASP A 281 5.79 -0.14 13.39
C ASP A 281 6.12 -1.00 14.63
N HIS A 282 5.90 -2.32 14.54
CA HIS A 282 6.24 -3.29 15.58
C HIS A 282 7.75 -3.48 15.75
N LYS A 283 8.56 -3.22 14.72
CA LYS A 283 10.02 -3.47 14.72
C LYS A 283 10.74 -2.90 15.94
N ALA A 284 10.34 -1.71 16.41
CA ALA A 284 10.97 -1.04 17.55
C ALA A 284 10.76 -1.75 18.90
N ILE A 285 9.72 -2.58 18.99
CA ILE A 285 9.32 -3.30 20.22
C ILE A 285 9.35 -4.83 20.05
N CYS A 286 9.86 -5.31 18.90
CA CYS A 286 9.95 -6.71 18.56
C CYS A 286 11.01 -7.40 19.44
N GLY A 287 10.62 -8.49 20.09
CA GLY A 287 11.51 -9.28 20.93
C GLY A 287 10.83 -10.44 21.62
N PRO A 288 11.58 -11.33 22.29
CA PRO A 288 11.04 -12.54 22.91
C PRO A 288 9.98 -12.25 23.95
N ALA A 289 10.14 -11.17 24.72
CA ALA A 289 9.21 -10.75 25.77
C ALA A 289 7.88 -10.20 25.21
N THR A 290 7.86 -9.71 23.96
CA THR A 290 6.68 -9.05 23.39
C THR A 290 5.91 -10.00 22.47
N CYS A 291 6.59 -10.59 21.49
CA CYS A 291 5.99 -11.41 20.44
C CYS A 291 6.62 -12.81 20.36
N GLY A 292 7.47 -13.20 21.32
CA GLY A 292 8.17 -14.49 21.26
C GLY A 292 9.23 -14.58 20.15
N HIS A 293 9.49 -13.48 19.42
CA HIS A 293 10.51 -13.46 18.38
C HIS A 293 11.91 -13.45 18.99
N THR A 294 12.64 -14.54 18.82
CA THR A 294 14.09 -14.57 19.06
C THR A 294 14.78 -14.22 17.74
N PRO A 295 15.52 -13.10 17.65
CA PRO A 295 16.28 -12.79 16.45
C PRO A 295 17.26 -13.91 16.18
N GLU A 296 17.39 -14.33 14.93
CA GLU A 296 18.48 -15.25 14.56
C GLU A 296 19.81 -14.56 14.91
N PRO A 297 20.77 -15.29 15.52
CA PRO A 297 22.09 -14.74 15.75
C PRO A 297 22.61 -14.22 14.42
N ALA A 298 23.01 -12.96 14.36
CA ALA A 298 23.59 -12.37 13.16
C ALA A 298 24.73 -13.29 12.72
N GLY A 299 24.57 -13.95 11.58
CA GLY A 299 25.57 -14.85 11.03
C GLY A 299 26.90 -14.11 10.94
N THR A 300 27.90 -14.65 11.63
CA THR A 300 29.33 -14.33 11.44
C THR A 300 29.76 -14.59 10.02
#